data_AF-A0A0G4JYF8-F1
#
_entry.id   AF-A0A0G4JYF8-F1
#
_cell.length_a   1.000
_cell.length_b   1.000
_cell.length_c   1.000
_cell.angle_alpha   90.00
_cell.angle_beta   90.00
_cell.angle_gamma   90.00
#
_symmetry.space_group_name_H-M   'P 1'
#
loop_
_entity.id
_entity.type
_entity.pdbx_description
1 polymer ?
#
loop_
_entity_poly.entity_id
_entity_poly.type
_entity_poly.pdbx_seq_one_letter_code
_entity_poly.pdbx_strand_id
1 'polypeptide(L)'
;MIKDSGREKLSDKRFDSVVAKDKFVNKLFERLVALNIEFKNVNFSFCIFDAAYIRNCSFQDCDFTGCRFLNCNLMGSNFSGCKFDYATFDKTHIDNDILENGCPGLDNLKLKFARSLRLNYQQIGDSKSANKAIAIELQATGEHLHKAWKSKESYYRKKYKGFDRLKMFSEWFEFKALDLIWGNGESAFKLCRAVIVILCIIALHHVLNYGDPKLVSSYFDALAMSPQVFLGTLLLPQYSASFLTMVVLVRLIMFGFFMSIIIKRFNRR
;
A
#
# COMPACT_ATOMS: atom_id res chain seq x y z
N MET A 1 20.41 -21.36 -28.10
CA MET A 1 20.69 -22.72 -27.58
C MET A 1 20.24 -22.76 -26.13
N ILE A 2 19.26 -23.59 -25.78
CA ILE A 2 18.75 -23.73 -24.39
C ILE A 2 19.69 -24.70 -23.64
N LYS A 3 20.02 -24.41 -22.38
CA LYS A 3 20.85 -25.27 -21.50
C LYS A 3 20.11 -25.51 -20.18
N ASP A 4 20.45 -26.59 -19.49
CA ASP A 4 19.93 -26.88 -18.15
C ASP A 4 20.29 -25.77 -17.16
N SER A 5 19.37 -25.45 -16.26
CA SER A 5 19.56 -24.40 -15.26
C SER A 5 20.34 -24.86 -14.02
N GLY A 6 20.58 -26.16 -13.87
CA GLY A 6 21.20 -26.78 -12.70
C GLY A 6 20.28 -26.84 -11.48
N ARG A 7 18.97 -26.65 -11.65
CA ARG A 7 18.02 -26.65 -10.53
C ARG A 7 17.76 -28.07 -10.03
N GLU A 8 18.23 -28.35 -8.82
CA GLU A 8 17.95 -29.61 -8.15
C GLU A 8 16.61 -29.56 -7.41
N LYS A 9 15.82 -30.63 -7.56
CA LYS A 9 14.54 -30.82 -6.89
C LYS A 9 14.71 -31.71 -5.65
N LEU A 10 14.26 -31.20 -4.51
CA LEU A 10 14.29 -31.83 -3.20
C LEU A 10 12.85 -31.94 -2.69
N SER A 11 12.25 -33.11 -2.90
CA SER A 11 10.87 -33.41 -2.51
C SER A 11 10.81 -34.18 -1.18
N ASP A 12 9.84 -33.84 -0.34
CA ASP A 12 9.51 -34.56 0.89
C ASP A 12 10.71 -34.66 1.86
N LYS A 13 11.51 -33.59 1.89
CA LYS A 13 12.68 -33.47 2.76
C LYS A 13 12.32 -32.73 4.06
N ARG A 14 13.15 -32.90 5.08
CA ARG A 14 13.00 -32.25 6.38
C ARG A 14 14.32 -31.70 6.87
N PHE A 15 14.28 -30.52 7.49
CA PHE A 15 15.37 -30.03 8.35
C PHE A 15 15.07 -30.43 9.80
N ASP A 16 16.00 -31.13 10.43
CA ASP A 16 15.85 -31.68 11.80
C ASP A 16 16.78 -31.05 12.82
N SER A 17 17.69 -30.18 12.39
CA SER A 17 18.65 -29.50 13.24
C SER A 17 18.89 -28.08 12.76
N VAL A 18 19.54 -27.28 13.62
CA VAL A 18 20.05 -25.96 13.27
C VAL A 18 20.93 -26.05 12.03
N VAL A 19 20.77 -25.07 11.13
CA VAL A 19 21.52 -24.95 9.87
C VAL A 19 22.26 -23.63 9.88
N ALA A 20 23.57 -23.64 9.65
CA ALA A 20 24.38 -22.43 9.69
C ALA A 20 25.42 -22.36 8.58
N LYS A 21 25.51 -21.21 7.90
CA LYS A 21 26.48 -20.91 6.84
C LYS A 21 26.41 -21.80 5.60
N ASP A 22 25.30 -22.53 5.44
CA ASP A 22 25.06 -23.39 4.29
C ASP A 22 24.56 -22.64 3.05
N LYS A 23 24.62 -23.32 1.90
CA LYS A 23 24.21 -22.79 0.60
C LYS A 23 23.26 -23.74 -0.12
N PHE A 24 22.01 -23.35 -0.21
CA PHE A 24 20.96 -23.97 -1.02
C PHE A 24 20.59 -23.01 -2.15
N VAL A 25 21.45 -22.86 -3.14
CA VAL A 25 21.20 -21.94 -4.26
C VAL A 25 20.47 -22.67 -5.39
N ASN A 26 19.45 -22.02 -5.98
CA ASN A 26 18.70 -22.51 -7.12
C ASN A 26 18.10 -23.92 -6.90
N LYS A 27 17.53 -24.17 -5.72
CA LYS A 27 16.85 -25.44 -5.39
C LYS A 27 15.33 -25.32 -5.52
N LEU A 28 14.66 -26.41 -5.89
CA LEU A 28 13.22 -26.57 -5.75
C LEU A 28 12.93 -27.45 -4.53
N PHE A 29 12.37 -26.87 -3.48
CA PHE A 29 11.92 -27.56 -2.29
C PHE A 29 10.42 -27.83 -2.40
N GLU A 30 10.03 -29.08 -2.63
CA GLU A 30 8.61 -29.48 -2.65
C GLU A 30 8.25 -30.20 -1.34
N ARG A 31 7.20 -29.73 -0.67
CA ARG A 31 6.72 -30.34 0.59
C ARG A 31 7.84 -30.46 1.64
N LEU A 32 8.73 -29.47 1.66
CA LEU A 32 9.79 -29.36 2.66
C LEU A 32 9.18 -29.12 4.04
N VAL A 33 9.69 -29.83 5.05
CA VAL A 33 9.30 -29.66 6.45
C VAL A 33 10.42 -29.02 7.25
N ALA A 34 10.10 -27.96 7.99
CA ALA A 34 10.94 -27.41 9.05
C ALA A 34 10.03 -26.92 10.19
N LEU A 35 10.29 -27.37 11.41
CA LEU A 35 9.50 -26.98 12.58
C LEU A 35 10.44 -26.63 13.71
N ASN A 36 10.32 -25.40 14.23
CA ASN A 36 11.18 -24.90 15.31
C ASN A 36 12.69 -24.99 14.98
N ILE A 37 13.07 -24.74 13.72
CA ILE A 37 14.46 -24.80 13.27
C ILE A 37 15.07 -23.39 13.19
N GLU A 38 16.34 -23.27 13.60
CA GLU A 38 17.13 -22.06 13.40
C GLU A 38 17.99 -22.19 12.14
N PHE A 39 17.93 -21.16 11.29
CA PHE A 39 18.76 -20.96 10.11
C PHE A 39 19.58 -19.70 10.28
N LYS A 40 20.91 -19.81 10.19
CA LYS A 40 21.82 -18.68 10.41
C LYS A 40 22.80 -18.50 9.26
N ASN A 41 22.83 -17.34 8.63
CA ASN A 41 23.70 -17.05 7.48
C ASN A 41 23.55 -18.08 6.33
N VAL A 42 22.34 -18.58 6.10
CA VAL A 42 22.07 -19.57 5.05
C VAL A 42 21.67 -18.85 3.76
N ASN A 43 22.25 -19.26 2.64
CA ASN A 43 21.92 -18.74 1.32
C ASN A 43 20.87 -19.63 0.65
N PHE A 44 19.66 -19.12 0.47
CA PHE A 44 18.55 -19.74 -0.27
C PHE A 44 18.30 -19.09 -1.64
N SER A 45 19.21 -18.27 -2.15
CA SER A 45 18.97 -17.46 -3.34
C SER A 45 18.49 -18.31 -4.54
N PHE A 46 17.49 -17.78 -5.23
CA PHE A 46 16.82 -18.39 -6.38
C PHE A 46 16.09 -19.71 -6.09
N CYS A 47 15.81 -20.02 -4.83
CA CYS A 47 15.00 -21.17 -4.47
C CYS A 47 13.52 -20.99 -4.77
N ILE A 48 12.86 -22.12 -4.99
CA ILE A 48 11.40 -22.23 -4.98
C ILE A 48 11.02 -23.13 -3.82
N PHE A 49 10.20 -22.62 -2.92
CA PHE A 49 9.52 -23.39 -1.89
C PHE A 49 8.09 -23.58 -2.34
N ASP A 50 7.68 -24.83 -2.55
CA ASP A 50 6.33 -25.20 -2.97
C ASP A 50 5.71 -26.16 -1.98
N ALA A 51 4.53 -25.81 -1.47
CA ALA A 51 3.81 -26.55 -0.44
C ALA A 51 4.66 -26.85 0.81
N ALA A 52 5.61 -25.96 1.17
CA ALA A 52 6.49 -26.15 2.30
C ALA A 52 5.82 -25.81 3.64
N TYR A 53 6.10 -26.61 4.67
CA TYR A 53 5.63 -26.41 6.03
C TYR A 53 6.81 -26.00 6.93
N ILE A 54 7.03 -24.68 7.05
CA ILE A 54 8.18 -24.06 7.71
C ILE A 54 7.66 -23.17 8.86
N ARG A 55 7.29 -23.79 9.99
CA ARG A 55 6.63 -23.08 11.09
C ARG A 55 7.55 -22.82 12.27
N ASN A 56 7.32 -21.70 12.94
CA ASN A 56 8.05 -21.29 14.15
C ASN A 56 9.57 -21.33 13.99
N CYS A 57 10.08 -21.06 12.78
CA CYS A 57 11.52 -21.10 12.49
C CYS A 57 12.14 -19.72 12.68
N SER A 58 13.43 -19.68 13.00
CA SER A 58 14.18 -18.44 13.11
C SER A 58 15.16 -18.33 11.95
N PHE A 59 15.02 -17.31 11.12
CA PHE A 59 15.97 -17.01 10.04
C PHE A 59 16.77 -15.76 10.42
N GLN A 60 18.07 -15.93 10.61
CA GLN A 60 19.02 -14.87 10.95
C GLN A 60 20.02 -14.69 9.80
N ASP A 61 20.06 -13.49 9.23
CA ASP A 61 21.01 -13.11 8.17
C ASP A 61 20.97 -14.05 6.94
N CYS A 62 19.79 -14.58 6.62
CA CYS A 62 19.60 -15.46 5.47
C CYS A 62 19.35 -14.67 4.16
N ASP A 63 19.78 -15.23 3.04
CA ASP A 63 19.55 -14.65 1.71
C ASP A 63 18.43 -15.37 0.97
N PHE A 64 17.29 -14.70 0.78
CA PHE A 64 16.14 -15.15 -0.01
C PHE A 64 16.02 -14.40 -1.34
N THR A 65 17.11 -13.84 -1.87
CA THR A 65 17.11 -13.12 -3.14
C THR A 65 16.52 -13.99 -4.25
N GLY A 66 15.49 -13.50 -4.94
CA GLY A 66 14.82 -14.18 -6.04
C GLY A 66 14.03 -15.44 -5.63
N CYS A 67 13.75 -15.64 -4.34
CA CYS A 67 12.96 -16.78 -3.89
C CYS A 67 11.49 -16.69 -4.30
N ARG A 68 10.86 -17.85 -4.44
CA ARG A 68 9.41 -17.97 -4.63
C ARG A 68 8.84 -18.86 -3.55
N PHE A 69 7.90 -18.35 -2.77
CA PHE A 69 7.14 -19.11 -1.78
C PHE A 69 5.73 -19.33 -2.32
N LEU A 70 5.39 -20.58 -2.61
CA LEU A 70 4.14 -21.00 -3.22
C LEU A 70 3.42 -21.96 -2.28
N ASN A 71 2.18 -21.65 -1.90
CA ASN A 71 1.36 -22.53 -1.05
C ASN A 71 2.04 -22.93 0.28
N CYS A 72 2.91 -22.07 0.82
CA CYS A 72 3.72 -22.39 2.00
C CYS A 72 3.01 -21.99 3.31
N ASN A 73 3.45 -22.58 4.42
CA ASN A 73 3.12 -22.12 5.76
C ASN A 73 4.38 -21.70 6.50
N LEU A 74 4.55 -20.39 6.66
CA LEU A 74 5.65 -19.71 7.33
C LEU A 74 5.25 -19.14 8.69
N MET A 75 4.07 -19.49 9.21
CA MET A 75 3.50 -18.88 10.43
C MET A 75 4.41 -19.09 11.65
N GLY A 76 4.56 -18.03 12.45
CA GLY A 76 5.40 -17.98 13.64
C GLY A 76 6.90 -17.88 13.33
N SER A 77 7.29 -17.83 12.05
CA SER A 77 8.70 -17.71 11.68
C SER A 77 9.14 -16.25 11.62
N ASN A 78 10.36 -15.97 12.05
CA ASN A 78 10.96 -14.62 12.01
C ASN A 78 12.11 -14.56 10.98
N PHE A 79 12.36 -13.36 10.44
CA PHE A 79 13.32 -13.15 9.34
C PHE A 79 14.30 -12.01 9.63
N SER A 80 14.90 -12.00 10.81
CA SER A 80 15.84 -10.95 11.24
C SER A 80 17.06 -10.88 10.32
N GLY A 81 17.38 -9.68 9.82
CA GLY A 81 18.56 -9.46 8.95
C GLY A 81 18.46 -10.14 7.58
N CYS A 82 17.32 -10.73 7.23
CA CYS A 82 17.17 -11.48 5.99
C CYS A 82 16.97 -10.57 4.78
N LYS A 83 17.45 -11.04 3.62
CA LYS A 83 17.34 -10.32 2.34
C LYS A 83 16.25 -10.92 1.45
N PHE A 84 15.32 -10.08 0.99
CA PHE A 84 14.18 -10.50 0.14
C PHE A 84 14.14 -9.82 -1.23
N ASP A 85 15.29 -9.37 -1.74
CA ASP A 85 15.36 -8.74 -3.05
C ASP A 85 14.75 -9.66 -4.13
N TYR A 86 13.75 -9.19 -4.85
CA TYR A 86 13.04 -9.98 -5.89
C TYR A 86 12.30 -11.23 -5.39
N ALA A 87 12.13 -11.41 -4.07
CA ALA A 87 11.34 -12.50 -3.53
C ALA A 87 9.84 -12.30 -3.80
N THR A 88 9.10 -13.40 -3.97
CA THR A 88 7.65 -13.39 -4.19
C THR A 88 6.93 -14.43 -3.32
N PHE A 89 5.69 -14.12 -2.98
CA PHE A 89 4.80 -14.94 -2.16
C PHE A 89 3.48 -15.11 -2.90
N ASP A 90 2.97 -16.34 -2.95
CA ASP A 90 1.68 -16.71 -3.54
C ASP A 90 1.02 -17.76 -2.66
N LYS A 91 -0.22 -17.51 -2.23
CA LYS A 91 -1.01 -18.38 -1.34
C LYS A 91 -0.23 -18.91 -0.12
N THR A 92 0.65 -18.11 0.44
CA THR A 92 1.55 -18.46 1.53
C THR A 92 1.11 -17.80 2.82
N HIS A 93 0.93 -18.58 3.88
CA HIS A 93 0.66 -18.06 5.22
C HIS A 93 1.95 -17.54 5.83
N ILE A 94 2.02 -16.24 6.13
CA ILE A 94 3.20 -15.60 6.73
C ILE A 94 2.74 -14.44 7.60
N ASP A 95 3.40 -14.21 8.73
CA ASP A 95 3.08 -13.08 9.60
C ASP A 95 3.46 -11.75 8.95
N ASN A 96 2.85 -10.65 9.42
CA ASN A 96 3.02 -9.32 8.84
C ASN A 96 4.19 -8.51 9.43
N ASP A 97 4.97 -9.12 10.32
CA ASP A 97 6.24 -8.60 10.81
C ASP A 97 7.31 -8.56 9.71
N ILE A 98 7.21 -9.44 8.70
CA ILE A 98 8.05 -9.39 7.51
C ILE A 98 7.95 -8.05 6.75
N LEU A 99 6.81 -7.36 6.86
CA LEU A 99 6.64 -6.02 6.27
C LEU A 99 7.41 -4.93 7.02
N GLU A 100 7.83 -5.18 8.26
CA GLU A 100 8.62 -4.23 9.07
C GLU A 100 10.11 -4.51 8.92
N ASN A 101 10.50 -5.78 8.98
CA ASN A 101 11.91 -6.18 9.09
C ASN A 101 12.48 -6.79 7.79
N GLY A 102 11.62 -7.20 6.85
CA GLY A 102 12.03 -7.87 5.60
C GLY A 102 11.99 -6.99 4.36
N CYS A 103 11.56 -5.72 4.48
CA CYS A 103 11.48 -4.82 3.32
C CYS A 103 12.87 -4.54 2.72
N PRO A 104 13.07 -4.74 1.40
CA PRO A 104 14.29 -4.33 0.72
C PRO A 104 14.64 -2.85 0.90
N GLY A 105 15.93 -2.55 0.92
CA GLY A 105 16.43 -1.18 1.09
C GLY A 105 16.15 -0.26 -0.10
N LEU A 106 16.18 -0.79 -1.33
CA LEU A 106 15.90 -0.02 -2.55
C LEU A 106 14.39 0.18 -2.73
N ASP A 107 13.94 1.43 -2.93
CA ASP A 107 12.51 1.79 -3.00
C ASP A 107 11.73 0.99 -4.05
N ASN A 108 12.33 0.72 -5.21
CA ASN A 108 11.71 -0.06 -6.28
C ASN A 108 11.54 -1.53 -5.89
N LEU A 109 12.46 -2.09 -5.09
CA LEU A 109 12.35 -3.45 -4.58
C LEU A 109 11.36 -3.52 -3.42
N LYS A 110 11.38 -2.52 -2.52
CA LYS A 110 10.40 -2.38 -1.44
C LYS A 110 8.97 -2.36 -1.98
N LEU A 111 8.71 -1.57 -3.02
CA LEU A 111 7.40 -1.50 -3.68
C LEU A 111 6.97 -2.87 -4.23
N LYS A 112 7.86 -3.56 -4.95
CA LYS A 112 7.58 -4.89 -5.52
C LYS A 112 7.32 -5.94 -4.44
N PHE A 113 8.12 -5.91 -3.38
CA PHE A 113 8.02 -6.81 -2.24
C PHE A 113 6.69 -6.62 -1.50
N ALA A 114 6.37 -5.37 -1.12
CA ALA A 114 5.10 -5.03 -0.48
C ALA A 114 3.90 -5.42 -1.35
N ARG A 115 3.98 -5.19 -2.67
CA ARG A 115 2.94 -5.62 -3.62
C ARG A 115 2.75 -7.13 -3.66
N SER A 116 3.84 -7.90 -3.70
CA SER A 116 3.74 -9.36 -3.68
C SER A 116 3.04 -9.83 -2.41
N LEU A 117 3.42 -9.29 -1.25
CA LEU A 117 2.80 -9.63 0.03
C LEU A 117 1.34 -9.18 0.09
N ARG A 118 1.00 -7.98 -0.41
CA ARG A 118 -0.39 -7.52 -0.49
C ARG A 118 -1.26 -8.51 -1.25
N LEU A 119 -0.84 -8.92 -2.45
CA LEU A 119 -1.59 -9.85 -3.28
C LEU A 119 -1.73 -11.21 -2.59
N ASN A 120 -0.65 -11.69 -1.97
CA ASN A 120 -0.66 -12.91 -1.17
C ASN A 120 -1.67 -12.83 0.00
N TYR A 121 -1.62 -11.77 0.80
CA TYR A 121 -2.54 -11.55 1.91
C TYR A 121 -4.00 -11.49 1.44
N GLN A 122 -4.26 -10.84 0.31
CA GLN A 122 -5.60 -10.82 -0.29
C GLN A 122 -6.07 -12.21 -0.71
N GLN A 123 -5.21 -13.02 -1.34
CA GLN A 123 -5.55 -14.38 -1.74
C GLN A 123 -5.88 -15.30 -0.55
N ILE A 124 -5.21 -15.12 0.59
CA ILE A 124 -5.47 -15.92 1.80
C ILE A 124 -6.52 -15.30 2.74
N GLY A 125 -7.15 -14.20 2.34
CA GLY A 125 -8.20 -13.53 3.13
C GLY A 125 -7.71 -12.69 4.32
N ASP A 126 -6.41 -12.45 4.46
CA ASP A 126 -5.86 -11.59 5.52
C ASP A 126 -5.95 -10.10 5.15
N SER A 127 -7.14 -9.55 5.35
CA SER A 127 -7.42 -8.13 5.11
C SER A 127 -6.55 -7.18 5.95
N LYS A 128 -6.15 -7.57 7.17
CA LYS A 128 -5.39 -6.69 8.08
C LYS A 128 -3.96 -6.52 7.55
N SER A 129 -3.31 -7.63 7.23
CA SER A 129 -1.94 -7.63 6.69
C SER A 129 -1.88 -7.04 5.28
N ALA A 130 -2.90 -7.29 4.45
CA ALA A 130 -3.03 -6.63 3.16
C ALA A 130 -3.07 -5.09 3.28
N ASN A 131 -3.80 -4.54 4.25
CA ASN A 131 -3.85 -3.09 4.48
C ASN A 131 -2.49 -2.53 4.93
N LYS A 132 -1.73 -3.28 5.73
CA LYS A 132 -0.37 -2.89 6.13
C LYS A 132 0.57 -2.84 4.92
N ALA A 133 0.49 -3.83 4.03
CA ALA A 133 1.27 -3.85 2.79
C ALA A 133 0.91 -2.68 1.86
N ILE A 134 -0.39 -2.35 1.74
CA ILE A 134 -0.87 -1.18 1.00
C ILE A 134 -0.26 0.13 1.54
N ALA A 135 -0.19 0.30 2.86
CA ALA A 135 0.39 1.50 3.46
C ALA A 135 1.86 1.68 3.07
N ILE A 136 2.62 0.59 3.03
CA ILE A 136 4.02 0.58 2.58
C ILE A 136 4.11 0.89 1.09
N GLU A 137 3.22 0.33 0.25
CA GLU A 137 3.18 0.67 -1.19
C GLU A 137 2.93 2.17 -1.39
N LEU A 138 1.94 2.75 -0.70
CA LEU A 138 1.63 4.18 -0.79
C LEU A 138 2.81 5.05 -0.33
N GLN A 139 3.48 4.68 0.77
CA GLN A 139 4.67 5.39 1.23
C GLN A 139 5.78 5.34 0.18
N ALA A 140 6.11 4.15 -0.33
CA ALA A 140 7.15 3.98 -1.34
C ALA A 140 6.84 4.71 -2.65
N THR A 141 5.56 4.74 -3.08
CA THR A 141 5.12 5.54 -4.23
C THR A 141 5.33 7.03 -4.00
N GLY A 142 4.92 7.55 -2.84
CA GLY A 142 5.11 8.96 -2.48
C GLY A 142 6.59 9.36 -2.43
N GLU A 143 7.44 8.52 -1.84
CA GLU A 143 8.89 8.70 -1.79
C GLU A 143 9.51 8.69 -3.19
N HIS A 144 9.13 7.72 -4.03
CA HIS A 144 9.61 7.64 -5.41
C HIS A 144 9.26 8.89 -6.22
N LEU A 145 8.00 9.34 -6.17
CA LEU A 145 7.55 10.54 -6.89
C LEU A 145 8.29 11.78 -6.42
N HIS A 146 8.48 11.92 -5.09
CA HIS A 146 9.22 13.03 -4.52
C HIS A 146 10.70 13.02 -4.95
N LYS A 147 11.36 11.86 -4.91
CA LYS A 147 12.76 11.72 -5.35
C LYS A 147 12.91 11.95 -6.85
N ALA A 148 11.98 11.43 -7.67
CA ALA A 148 11.97 11.64 -9.11
C ALA A 148 11.87 13.13 -9.48
N TRP A 149 11.02 13.87 -8.76
CA TRP A 149 10.93 15.31 -8.87
C TRP A 149 12.20 16.03 -8.39
N LYS A 150 12.65 15.80 -7.16
CA LYS A 150 13.57 16.70 -6.44
C LYS A 150 14.96 16.12 -6.10
N SER A 151 15.11 14.80 -5.95
CA SER A 151 16.37 14.19 -5.46
C SER A 151 17.56 14.50 -6.37
N LYS A 152 18.76 14.60 -5.79
CA LYS A 152 20.04 14.77 -6.51
C LYS A 152 20.73 13.44 -6.86
N GLU A 153 20.15 12.30 -6.46
CA GLU A 153 20.71 10.98 -6.72
C GLU A 153 20.93 10.71 -8.23
N SER A 154 22.06 10.07 -8.54
CA SER A 154 22.48 9.78 -9.92
C SER A 154 21.42 9.00 -10.70
N TYR A 155 20.78 7.99 -10.09
CA TYR A 155 19.71 7.21 -10.72
C TYR A 155 18.56 8.10 -11.22
N TYR A 156 18.00 8.95 -10.34
CA TYR A 156 16.87 9.81 -10.69
C TYR A 156 17.26 10.91 -11.67
N ARG A 157 18.49 11.44 -11.58
CA ARG A 157 18.98 12.46 -12.54
C ARG A 157 19.29 11.90 -13.92
N LYS A 158 19.75 10.65 -13.99
CA LYS A 158 19.94 9.95 -15.27
C LYS A 158 18.61 9.61 -15.93
N LYS A 159 17.61 9.22 -15.13
CA LYS A 159 16.30 8.75 -15.60
C LYS A 159 15.30 9.87 -15.93
N TYR A 160 15.22 10.92 -15.11
CA TYR A 160 14.23 12.00 -15.27
C TYR A 160 14.91 13.35 -15.53
N LYS A 161 14.70 13.90 -16.73
CA LYS A 161 15.36 15.13 -17.20
C LYS A 161 14.34 16.15 -17.75
N GLY A 162 14.67 17.43 -17.67
CA GLY A 162 13.85 18.52 -18.25
C GLY A 162 12.36 18.41 -17.87
N PHE A 163 11.49 18.36 -18.87
CA PHE A 163 10.04 18.25 -18.72
C PHE A 163 9.58 16.99 -17.98
N ASP A 164 10.32 15.88 -18.01
CA ASP A 164 9.95 14.68 -17.25
C ASP A 164 9.91 14.97 -15.76
N ARG A 165 10.76 15.87 -15.25
CA ARG A 165 10.70 16.27 -13.84
C ARG A 165 9.44 17.03 -13.53
N LEU A 166 9.05 18.00 -14.37
CA LEU A 166 7.81 18.74 -14.21
C LEU A 166 6.59 17.79 -14.20
N LYS A 167 6.62 16.75 -15.03
CA LYS A 167 5.62 15.68 -14.98
C LYS A 167 5.63 14.95 -13.63
N MET A 168 6.79 14.52 -13.13
CA MET A 168 6.90 13.87 -11.82
C MET A 168 6.45 14.77 -10.66
N PHE A 169 6.62 16.09 -10.76
CA PHE A 169 6.04 17.04 -9.81
C PHE A 169 4.52 17.02 -9.83
N SER A 170 3.93 17.09 -11.02
CA SER A 170 2.47 17.05 -11.17
C SER A 170 1.91 15.77 -10.57
N GLU A 171 2.51 14.61 -10.88
CA GLU A 171 2.12 13.31 -10.32
C GLU A 171 2.29 13.27 -8.80
N TRP A 172 3.39 13.81 -8.27
CA TRP A 172 3.61 13.90 -6.82
C TRP A 172 2.57 14.81 -6.13
N PHE A 173 2.28 15.96 -6.74
CA PHE A 173 1.32 16.93 -6.21
C PHE A 173 -0.09 16.34 -6.21
N GLU A 174 -0.50 15.71 -7.31
CA GLU A 174 -1.77 14.98 -7.41
C GLU A 174 -1.86 13.89 -6.34
N PHE A 175 -0.82 13.06 -6.20
CA PHE A 175 -0.75 12.02 -5.17
C PHE A 175 -0.92 12.58 -3.75
N LYS A 176 -0.33 13.75 -3.45
CA LYS A 176 -0.49 14.42 -2.15
C LYS A 176 -1.86 15.05 -1.98
N ALA A 177 -2.45 15.63 -3.02
CA ALA A 177 -3.80 16.16 -2.99
C ALA A 177 -4.83 15.04 -2.74
N LEU A 178 -4.71 13.91 -3.44
CA LEU A 178 -5.54 12.73 -3.22
C LEU A 178 -5.29 12.10 -1.84
N ASP A 179 -4.05 12.06 -1.36
CA ASP A 179 -3.80 11.62 0.02
C ASP A 179 -4.49 12.53 1.05
N LEU A 180 -4.52 13.84 0.81
CA LEU A 180 -5.17 14.81 1.69
C LEU A 180 -6.70 14.65 1.69
N ILE A 181 -7.31 14.50 0.52
CA ILE A 181 -8.77 14.46 0.37
C ILE A 181 -9.35 13.15 0.91
N TRP A 182 -8.75 12.00 0.58
CA TRP A 182 -9.37 10.69 0.84
C TRP A 182 -8.36 9.56 1.11
N GLY A 183 -7.09 9.92 1.34
CA GLY A 183 -6.04 8.95 1.66
C GLY A 183 -5.73 8.01 0.52
N ASN A 184 -5.75 8.50 -0.73
CA ASN A 184 -5.59 7.68 -1.93
C ASN A 184 -6.55 6.47 -1.99
N GLY A 185 -7.78 6.65 -1.48
CA GLY A 185 -8.80 5.59 -1.45
C GLY A 185 -8.64 4.58 -0.31
N GLU A 186 -7.81 4.85 0.70
CA GLU A 186 -7.67 3.99 1.89
C GLU A 186 -8.32 4.54 3.16
N SER A 187 -8.69 5.83 3.20
CA SER A 187 -9.15 6.46 4.44
C SER A 187 -10.51 7.13 4.31
N ALA A 188 -11.55 6.42 4.77
CA ALA A 188 -12.89 6.99 4.93
C ALA A 188 -12.88 8.20 5.88
N PHE A 189 -12.04 8.19 6.91
CA PHE A 189 -11.92 9.31 7.84
C PHE A 189 -11.40 10.59 7.16
N LYS A 190 -10.35 10.48 6.31
CA LYS A 190 -9.88 11.63 5.53
C LYS A 190 -10.96 12.17 4.60
N LEU A 191 -11.74 11.28 3.98
CA LEU A 191 -12.88 11.66 3.14
C LEU A 191 -13.96 12.40 3.94
N CYS A 192 -14.35 11.88 5.11
CA CYS A 192 -15.31 12.55 6.01
C CYS A 192 -14.82 13.94 6.41
N ARG A 193 -13.53 14.08 6.76
CA ARG A 193 -12.92 15.39 7.05
C ARG A 193 -13.00 16.33 5.85
N ALA A 194 -12.71 15.85 4.63
CA ALA A 194 -12.81 16.66 3.43
C ALA A 194 -14.26 17.14 3.18
N VAL A 195 -15.26 16.28 3.41
CA VAL A 195 -16.68 16.69 3.37
C VAL A 195 -16.98 17.78 4.39
N ILE A 196 -16.53 17.64 5.64
CA ILE A 196 -16.71 18.67 6.68
C ILE A 196 -16.11 20.01 6.25
N VAL A 197 -14.90 20.02 5.67
CA VAL A 197 -14.28 21.24 5.15
C VAL A 197 -15.14 21.88 4.06
N ILE A 198 -15.70 21.10 3.13
CA ILE A 198 -16.61 21.60 2.09
C ILE A 198 -17.88 22.21 2.71
N LEU A 199 -18.47 21.56 3.71
CA LEU A 199 -19.64 22.07 4.42
C LEU A 199 -19.36 23.40 5.12
N CYS A 200 -18.17 23.56 5.72
CA CYS A 200 -17.72 24.83 6.29
C CYS A 200 -17.53 25.91 5.22
N ILE A 201 -17.00 25.57 4.04
CA ILE A 201 -16.84 26.52 2.92
C ILE A 201 -18.20 27.01 2.41
N ILE A 202 -19.17 26.11 2.27
CA ILE A 202 -20.54 26.47 1.86
C ILE A 202 -21.19 27.38 2.92
N ALA A 203 -21.05 27.05 4.21
CA ALA A 203 -21.56 27.86 5.30
C ALA A 203 -20.93 29.26 5.32
N LEU A 204 -19.60 29.34 5.18
CA LEU A 204 -18.87 30.61 5.11
C LEU A 204 -19.31 31.45 3.91
N HIS A 205 -19.48 30.83 2.74
CA HIS A 205 -20.01 31.51 1.56
C HIS A 205 -21.41 32.09 1.82
N HIS A 206 -22.28 31.34 2.51
CA HIS A 206 -23.61 31.82 2.87
C HIS A 206 -23.54 33.08 3.74
N VAL A 207 -22.79 33.00 4.85
CA VAL A 207 -22.70 34.10 5.82
C VAL A 207 -22.12 35.36 5.19
N LEU A 208 -21.05 35.24 4.41
CA LEU A 208 -20.37 36.39 3.82
C LEU A 208 -21.20 37.14 2.76
N ASN A 209 -22.13 36.46 2.09
CA ASN A 209 -22.87 37.03 0.96
C ASN A 209 -24.35 37.29 1.26
N TYR A 210 -24.93 36.56 2.22
CA TYR A 210 -26.38 36.58 2.47
C TYR A 210 -26.75 36.60 3.96
N GLY A 211 -25.79 36.43 4.87
CA GLY A 211 -26.01 36.48 6.32
C GLY A 211 -25.33 37.68 6.98
N ASP A 212 -25.21 37.65 8.30
CA ASP A 212 -24.43 38.64 9.07
C ASP A 212 -23.10 38.04 9.54
N PRO A 213 -21.94 38.49 8.99
CA PRO A 213 -20.61 38.02 9.42
C PRO A 213 -20.22 38.41 10.85
N LYS A 214 -20.88 39.38 11.46
CA LYS A 214 -20.59 39.81 12.84
C LYS A 214 -21.30 38.95 13.87
N LEU A 215 -22.31 38.19 13.45
CA LEU A 215 -23.16 37.41 14.33
C LEU A 215 -22.77 35.93 14.32
N VAL A 216 -22.39 35.38 15.47
CA VAL A 216 -21.97 33.97 15.57
C VAL A 216 -23.10 33.00 15.22
N SER A 217 -24.36 33.31 15.56
CA SER A 217 -25.49 32.44 15.22
C SER A 217 -25.67 32.26 13.70
N SER A 218 -25.36 33.28 12.91
CA SER A 218 -25.36 33.23 11.44
C SER A 218 -24.51 32.07 10.91
N TYR A 219 -23.35 31.80 11.54
CA TYR A 219 -22.48 30.69 11.16
C TYR A 219 -23.05 29.33 11.57
N PHE A 220 -23.69 29.22 12.73
CA PHE A 220 -24.32 27.98 13.16
C PHE A 220 -25.51 27.62 12.27
N ASP A 221 -26.35 28.60 11.94
CA ASP A 221 -27.49 28.42 11.04
C ASP A 221 -27.02 28.01 9.63
N ALA A 222 -25.99 28.69 9.12
CA ALA A 222 -25.38 28.36 7.84
C ALA A 222 -24.75 26.96 7.81
N LEU A 223 -24.12 26.53 8.91
CA LEU A 223 -23.53 25.19 9.03
C LEU A 223 -24.60 24.10 9.13
N ALA A 224 -25.72 24.36 9.80
CA ALA A 224 -26.86 23.43 9.84
C ALA A 224 -27.53 23.27 8.47
N MET A 225 -27.52 24.33 7.67
CA MET A 225 -28.08 24.36 6.32
C MET A 225 -27.14 23.76 5.26
N SER A 226 -25.83 23.88 5.41
CA SER A 226 -24.86 23.50 4.37
C SER A 226 -24.93 22.04 3.91
N PRO A 227 -25.30 21.02 4.73
CA PRO A 227 -25.52 19.66 4.24
C PRO A 227 -26.70 19.57 3.28
N GLN A 228 -27.77 20.32 3.51
CA GLN A 228 -28.96 20.32 2.65
C GLN A 228 -28.64 20.96 1.29
N VAL A 229 -27.87 22.04 1.31
CA VAL A 229 -27.35 22.68 0.07
C VAL A 229 -26.40 21.73 -0.66
N PHE A 230 -25.46 21.11 0.06
CA PHE A 230 -24.49 20.20 -0.52
C PHE A 230 -25.15 18.96 -1.13
N LEU A 231 -26.13 18.36 -0.46
CA LEU A 231 -26.90 17.23 -0.95
C LEU A 231 -27.94 17.63 -1.99
N GLY A 232 -28.27 18.92 -2.11
CA GLY A 232 -29.21 19.46 -3.09
C GLY A 232 -30.67 19.30 -2.68
N THR A 233 -30.96 19.07 -1.39
CA THR A 233 -32.32 19.05 -0.86
C THR A 233 -32.86 20.45 -0.58
N LEU A 234 -31.96 21.44 -0.49
CA LEU A 234 -32.31 22.86 -0.37
C LEU A 234 -31.68 23.65 -1.51
N LEU A 235 -32.53 24.36 -2.26
CA LEU A 235 -32.14 25.28 -3.33
C LEU A 235 -32.51 26.69 -2.90
N LEU A 236 -31.52 27.57 -2.78
CA LEU A 236 -31.73 28.96 -2.41
C LEU A 236 -31.75 29.82 -3.69
N PRO A 237 -32.87 30.50 -4.02
CA PRO A 237 -32.99 31.30 -5.24
C PRO A 237 -31.96 32.42 -5.37
N GLN A 238 -31.45 32.91 -4.24
CA GLN A 238 -30.43 33.97 -4.18
C GLN A 238 -29.02 33.50 -4.55
N TYR A 239 -28.77 32.19 -4.62
CA TYR A 239 -27.44 31.68 -4.98
C TYR A 239 -27.22 31.75 -6.48
N SER A 240 -26.01 32.16 -6.87
CA SER A 240 -25.63 32.17 -8.28
C SER A 240 -25.63 30.74 -8.86
N ALA A 241 -26.04 30.62 -10.12
CA ALA A 241 -26.03 29.35 -10.83
C ALA A 241 -24.62 28.73 -10.91
N SER A 242 -23.58 29.56 -11.00
CA SER A 242 -22.17 29.11 -11.01
C SER A 242 -21.75 28.48 -9.68
N PHE A 243 -22.13 29.07 -8.54
CA PHE A 243 -21.84 28.49 -7.23
C PHE A 243 -22.56 27.15 -7.04
N LEU A 244 -23.86 27.09 -7.36
CA LEU A 244 -24.63 25.85 -7.28
C LEU A 244 -24.05 24.76 -8.19
N THR A 245 -23.62 25.10 -9.40
CA THR A 245 -22.97 24.17 -10.32
C THR A 245 -21.68 23.61 -9.72
N MET A 246 -20.87 24.46 -9.09
CA MET A 246 -19.63 24.04 -8.42
C MET A 246 -19.91 23.10 -7.23
N VAL A 247 -20.93 23.41 -6.41
CA VAL A 247 -21.36 22.54 -5.31
C VAL A 247 -21.77 21.16 -5.82
N VAL A 248 -22.56 21.11 -6.90
CA VAL A 248 -22.98 19.85 -7.54
C VAL A 248 -21.79 19.07 -8.08
N LEU A 249 -20.84 19.73 -8.75
CA LEU A 249 -19.64 19.08 -9.27
C LEU A 249 -18.81 18.47 -8.14
N VAL A 250 -18.57 19.22 -7.07
CA VAL A 250 -17.85 18.73 -5.89
C VAL A 250 -18.61 17.58 -5.24
N ARG A 251 -19.93 17.65 -5.10
CA ARG A 251 -20.77 16.54 -4.59
C ARG A 251 -20.54 15.26 -5.39
N LEU A 252 -20.58 15.34 -6.73
CA LEU A 252 -20.42 14.17 -7.60
C LEU A 252 -19.04 13.53 -7.44
N ILE A 253 -17.98 14.35 -7.36
CA ILE A 253 -16.61 13.86 -7.11
C ILE A 253 -16.52 13.16 -5.75
N MET A 254 -17.03 13.79 -4.69
CA MET A 254 -16.99 13.24 -3.33
C MET A 254 -17.81 11.95 -3.22
N PHE A 255 -18.94 11.86 -3.91
CA PHE A 255 -19.73 10.63 -3.99
C PHE A 255 -18.97 9.52 -4.75
N GLY A 256 -18.28 9.85 -5.85
CA GLY A 256 -17.40 8.92 -6.54
C GLY A 256 -16.29 8.36 -5.64
N PHE A 257 -15.65 9.23 -4.84
CA PHE A 257 -14.65 8.83 -3.85
C PHE A 257 -15.24 7.91 -2.77
N PHE A 258 -16.42 8.26 -2.25
CA PHE A 258 -17.12 7.45 -1.27
C PHE A 258 -17.46 6.05 -1.80
N MET A 259 -18.03 5.97 -3.01
CA MET A 259 -18.40 4.71 -3.65
C MET A 259 -17.17 3.82 -3.90
N SER A 260 -16.05 4.40 -4.34
CA SER A 260 -14.81 3.66 -4.54
C SER A 260 -14.28 3.03 -3.24
N ILE A 261 -14.31 3.77 -2.11
CA ILE A 261 -13.94 3.21 -0.79
C ILE A 261 -14.89 2.08 -0.38
N ILE A 262 -16.20 2.26 -0.60
CA ILE A 262 -17.22 1.24 -0.27
C ILE A 262 -17.02 -0.04 -1.07
N ILE A 263 -16.93 0.06 -2.40
CA ILE A 263 -16.75 -1.10 -3.30
C ILE A 263 -15.54 -1.89 -2.88
N LYS A 264 -14.43 -1.20 -2.60
CA LYS A 264 -13.21 -1.83 -2.12
C LYS A 264 -13.37 -2.55 -0.80
N ARG A 265 -14.15 -1.99 0.14
CA ARG A 265 -14.40 -2.60 1.45
C ARG A 265 -15.27 -3.84 1.34
N PHE A 266 -16.23 -3.86 0.42
CA PHE A 266 -17.05 -5.04 0.13
C PHE A 266 -16.28 -6.13 -0.61
N ASN A 267 -15.44 -5.78 -1.59
CA ASN A 267 -14.59 -6.74 -2.32
C ASN A 267 -13.46 -7.36 -1.47
N ARG A 268 -13.26 -6.89 -0.23
CA ARG A 268 -12.29 -7.45 0.73
C ARG A 268 -12.89 -8.59 1.58
N ARG A 269 -14.20 -8.83 1.49
CA ARG A 269 -14.91 -9.96 2.11
C ARG A 269 -15.15 -11.04 1.07
#